data_AF-X0XPJ6-F1
#
_entry.id   AF-X0XPJ6-F1
#
_cell.length_a   1.000
_cell.length_b   1.000
_cell.length_c   1.000
_cell.angle_alpha   90.00
_cell.angle_beta   90.00
_cell.angle_gamma   90.00
#
_symmetry.space_group_name_H-M   'P 1'
#
loop_
_entity.id
_entity.type
_entity.pdbx_description
1 polymer ?
#
loop_
_entity_poly.entity_id
_entity_poly.type
_entity_poly.pdbx_seq_one_letter_code
_entity_poly.pdbx_strand_id
1 'polypeptide(L)'
;YVSDEGLAQILAKSSGEAFEYLDSLGVPWVKKEGKPEQFVTDGSQYARACYTGPYTANHIEEALIERIRTRPVKILEDITVVDLIISSSMDRVIGAFGLDRRDNLILFKAKAIILATGGAGEVFEINVYPDGMTGDGYAMAYRVGAELVNMEFVQIGLSSMKTKLACSGSMMRALPRLINDEGKEFLADYFPQKASSKEVYLTLFQKGASWPVSFEHKSHLIDIAVFKELRKGKK
;
A
#
# COMPACT_ATOMS: atom_id res chain seq x y z
N TYR A 1 21.29 -6.21 0.49
CA TYR A 1 19.95 -6.22 -0.13
C TYR A 1 19.08 -7.20 0.65
N VAL A 2 17.82 -6.85 0.94
CA VAL A 2 16.92 -7.67 1.79
C VAL A 2 15.80 -8.36 0.99
N SER A 3 15.66 -8.03 -0.29
CA SER A 3 14.71 -8.69 -1.19
C SER A 3 15.27 -10.02 -1.69
N ASP A 4 14.40 -11.03 -1.82
CA ASP A 4 14.71 -12.25 -2.56
C ASP A 4 14.81 -11.93 -4.07
N GLU A 5 15.95 -12.25 -4.67
CA GLU A 5 16.25 -11.95 -6.07
C GLU A 5 15.30 -12.68 -7.03
N GLY A 6 15.00 -13.95 -6.74
CA GLY A 6 14.13 -14.78 -7.57
C GLY A 6 12.71 -14.24 -7.62
N LEU A 7 12.15 -13.91 -6.44
CA LEU A 7 10.82 -13.31 -6.34
C LEU A 7 10.76 -11.92 -6.99
N ALA A 8 11.78 -11.09 -6.79
CA ALA A 8 11.85 -9.78 -7.44
C ALA A 8 11.90 -9.89 -8.97
N GLN A 9 12.64 -10.87 -9.49
CA GLN A 9 12.74 -11.11 -10.92
C GLN A 9 11.41 -11.61 -11.51
N ILE A 10 10.72 -12.52 -10.83
CA ILE A 10 9.38 -12.99 -11.24
C ILE A 10 8.42 -11.81 -11.32
N LEU A 11 8.34 -11.00 -10.26
CA LEU A 11 7.46 -9.82 -10.24
C LEU A 11 7.75 -8.87 -11.41
N ALA A 12 9.02 -8.56 -11.66
CA ALA A 12 9.41 -7.63 -12.73
C ALA A 12 9.13 -8.18 -14.13
N LYS A 13 9.34 -9.48 -14.37
CA LYS A 13 9.10 -10.10 -15.69
C LYS A 13 7.61 -10.33 -15.95
N SER A 14 6.84 -10.68 -14.92
CA SER A 14 5.41 -10.96 -15.02
C SER A 14 4.52 -9.71 -15.01
N SER A 15 5.06 -8.52 -14.75
CA SER A 15 4.26 -7.29 -14.68
C SER A 15 3.60 -6.91 -16.01
N GLY A 16 4.24 -7.23 -17.15
CA GLY A 16 3.67 -6.99 -18.48
C GLY A 16 2.43 -7.84 -18.73
N GLU A 17 2.53 -9.15 -18.46
CA GLU A 17 1.41 -10.08 -18.57
C GLU A 17 0.26 -9.71 -17.60
N ALA A 18 0.60 -9.31 -16.37
CA ALA A 18 -0.41 -8.84 -15.41
C ALA A 18 -1.14 -7.58 -15.90
N PHE A 19 -0.42 -6.64 -16.53
CA PHE A 19 -1.03 -5.47 -17.15
C PHE A 19 -1.97 -5.87 -18.30
N GLU A 20 -1.51 -6.72 -19.22
CA GLU A 20 -2.32 -7.20 -20.35
C GLU A 20 -3.56 -7.93 -19.87
N TYR A 21 -3.45 -8.72 -18.80
CA TYR A 21 -4.60 -9.35 -18.17
C TYR A 21 -5.61 -8.32 -17.67
N LEU A 22 -5.19 -7.31 -16.90
CA LEU A 22 -6.08 -6.26 -16.42
C LEU A 22 -6.68 -5.42 -17.55
N ASP A 23 -5.91 -5.13 -18.61
CA ASP A 23 -6.42 -4.47 -19.81
C ASP A 23 -7.50 -5.31 -20.50
N SER A 24 -7.30 -6.64 -20.58
CA SER A 24 -8.29 -7.58 -21.13
C SER A 24 -9.58 -7.69 -20.30
N LEU A 25 -9.50 -7.36 -19.01
CA LEU A 25 -10.68 -7.27 -18.13
C LEU A 25 -11.42 -5.93 -18.27
N GLY A 26 -10.90 -4.99 -19.07
CA GLY A 26 -11.56 -3.71 -19.34
C GLY A 26 -11.21 -2.60 -18.36
N VAL A 27 -10.11 -2.71 -17.61
CA VAL A 27 -9.63 -1.59 -16.76
C VAL A 27 -9.41 -0.35 -17.65
N PRO A 28 -10.00 0.82 -17.32
CA PRO A 28 -10.01 2.01 -18.18
C PRO A 28 -8.68 2.79 -18.07
N TRP A 29 -7.59 2.17 -18.53
CA TRP A 29 -6.27 2.79 -18.54
C TRP A 29 -6.24 4.06 -19.39
N VAL A 30 -5.53 5.08 -18.91
CA VAL A 30 -5.19 6.23 -19.74
C VAL A 30 -4.22 5.76 -20.83
N LYS A 31 -4.59 5.97 -22.09
CA LYS A 31 -3.80 5.53 -23.26
C LYS A 31 -3.55 6.70 -24.20
N LYS A 32 -2.36 6.71 -24.81
CA LYS A 32 -1.97 7.61 -25.90
C LYS A 32 -1.50 6.76 -27.08
N GLU A 33 -2.07 6.99 -28.26
CA GLU A 33 -1.75 6.22 -29.49
C GLU A 33 -1.88 4.70 -29.28
N GLY A 34 -2.92 4.28 -28.53
CA GLY A 34 -3.19 2.87 -28.24
C GLY A 34 -2.29 2.23 -27.18
N LYS A 35 -1.30 2.95 -26.63
CA LYS A 35 -0.39 2.46 -25.58
C LYS A 35 -0.73 3.09 -24.23
N PRO A 36 -0.53 2.40 -23.10
CA PRO A 36 -0.72 3.00 -21.79
C PRO A 36 0.20 4.21 -21.62
N GLU A 37 -0.36 5.31 -21.12
CA GLU A 37 0.45 6.43 -20.68
C GLU A 37 1.10 6.09 -19.33
N GLN A 38 2.39 6.39 -19.22
CA GLN A 38 3.19 6.03 -18.06
C GLN A 38 3.83 7.26 -17.44
N PHE A 39 4.02 7.22 -16.12
CA PHE A 39 4.72 8.26 -15.38
C PHE A 39 5.74 7.67 -14.40
N VAL A 40 6.65 8.53 -13.95
CA VAL A 40 7.61 8.20 -12.90
C VAL A 40 6.91 8.24 -11.56
N THR A 41 6.97 7.15 -10.80
CA THR A 41 6.50 7.05 -9.41
C THR A 41 7.66 6.65 -8.50
N ASP A 42 7.51 6.95 -7.21
CA ASP A 42 8.22 6.38 -6.05
C ASP A 42 9.43 5.47 -6.37
N GLY A 43 10.61 6.09 -6.49
CA GLY A 43 11.90 5.41 -6.68
C GLY A 43 12.16 4.86 -8.08
N SER A 44 11.25 5.04 -9.04
CA SER A 44 11.44 4.58 -10.43
C SER A 44 12.43 5.46 -11.18
N GLN A 45 13.38 4.84 -11.90
CA GLN A 45 14.34 5.56 -12.73
C GLN A 45 13.76 6.12 -14.04
N TYR A 46 12.69 5.50 -14.55
CA TYR A 46 11.98 5.90 -15.76
C TYR A 46 10.47 5.67 -15.61
N ALA A 47 9.69 6.28 -16.51
CA ALA A 47 8.24 6.18 -16.50
C ALA A 47 7.78 4.75 -16.78
N ARG A 48 7.02 4.16 -15.85
CA ARG A 48 6.53 2.78 -15.94
C ARG A 48 5.22 2.51 -15.20
N ALA A 49 4.75 3.46 -14.40
CA ALA A 49 3.48 3.32 -13.68
C ALA A 49 2.32 3.69 -14.62
N CYS A 50 1.36 2.78 -14.79
CA CYS A 50 0.12 3.00 -15.52
C CYS A 50 -0.98 3.48 -14.56
N TYR A 51 -1.98 4.19 -15.08
CA TYR A 51 -3.04 4.78 -14.25
C TYR A 51 -4.35 4.93 -15.00
N THR A 52 -5.43 5.10 -14.23
CA THR A 52 -6.78 5.41 -14.73
C THR A 52 -7.27 6.78 -14.25
N GLY A 53 -6.36 7.57 -13.66
CA GLY A 53 -6.66 8.76 -12.87
C GLY A 53 -6.35 8.52 -11.39
N PRO A 54 -7.10 9.13 -10.45
CA PRO A 54 -6.90 8.93 -9.00
C PRO A 54 -7.49 7.60 -8.49
N TYR A 55 -8.20 6.84 -9.33
CA TYR A 55 -8.97 5.65 -8.96
C TYR A 55 -8.39 4.34 -9.50
N THR A 56 -7.07 4.30 -9.78
CA THR A 56 -6.40 3.13 -10.38
C THR A 56 -6.68 1.84 -9.62
N ALA A 57 -6.56 1.83 -8.30
CA ALA A 57 -6.85 0.65 -7.48
C ALA A 57 -8.33 0.25 -7.54
N ASN A 58 -9.26 1.22 -7.45
CA ASN A 58 -10.69 0.96 -7.50
C ASN A 58 -11.12 0.34 -8.84
N HIS A 59 -10.64 0.88 -9.96
CA HIS A 59 -10.99 0.33 -11.27
C HIS A 59 -10.39 -1.07 -11.50
N ILE A 60 -9.21 -1.37 -10.94
CA ILE A 60 -8.64 -2.72 -10.96
C ILE A 60 -9.50 -3.68 -10.12
N GLU A 61 -9.87 -3.27 -8.91
CA GLU A 61 -10.72 -4.04 -8.01
C GLU A 61 -12.07 -4.36 -8.64
N GLU A 62 -12.76 -3.35 -9.18
CA GLU A 62 -14.04 -3.49 -9.88
C GLU A 62 -13.94 -4.51 -11.02
N ALA A 63 -12.92 -4.42 -11.88
CA ALA A 63 -12.72 -5.35 -12.99
C ALA A 63 -12.48 -6.79 -12.51
N LEU A 64 -11.73 -6.98 -11.41
CA LEU A 64 -11.47 -8.29 -10.82
C LEU A 64 -12.72 -8.86 -10.14
N ILE A 65 -13.53 -8.03 -9.48
CA ILE A 65 -14.83 -8.42 -8.88
C ILE A 65 -15.80 -8.87 -9.97
N GLU A 66 -15.92 -8.11 -11.06
CA GLU A 66 -16.76 -8.52 -12.19
C GLU A 66 -16.26 -9.83 -12.80
N ARG A 67 -14.94 -10.00 -12.91
CA ARG A 67 -14.37 -11.25 -13.41
C ARG A 67 -14.73 -12.43 -12.51
N ILE A 68 -14.55 -12.32 -11.19
CA ILE A 68 -14.75 -13.45 -10.28
C ILE A 68 -16.22 -13.88 -10.19
N ARG A 69 -17.17 -12.94 -10.34
CA ARG A 69 -18.62 -13.22 -10.42
C ARG A 69 -18.99 -14.19 -11.55
N THR A 70 -18.20 -14.22 -12.62
CA THR A 70 -18.41 -15.12 -13.77
C THR A 70 -17.65 -16.45 -13.66
N ARG A 71 -16.98 -16.72 -12.53
CA ARG A 71 -16.22 -17.96 -12.32
C ARG A 71 -17.01 -18.94 -11.45
N PRO A 72 -16.77 -20.25 -11.61
CA PRO A 72 -17.40 -21.28 -10.78
C PRO A 72 -16.71 -21.36 -9.41
N VAL A 73 -16.62 -20.23 -8.70
CA VAL A 73 -16.06 -20.14 -7.34
C VAL A 73 -17.18 -19.80 -6.36
N LYS A 74 -17.11 -20.38 -5.17
CA LYS A 74 -18.04 -20.05 -4.09
C LYS A 74 -17.49 -18.87 -3.30
N ILE A 75 -18.16 -17.73 -3.38
CA ILE A 75 -17.83 -16.55 -2.59
C ILE A 75 -18.65 -16.63 -1.30
N LEU A 76 -17.97 -16.49 -0.17
CA LEU A 76 -18.57 -16.44 1.15
C LEU A 76 -18.14 -15.12 1.79
N GLU A 77 -19.09 -14.19 1.87
CA GLU A 77 -18.92 -12.89 2.49
C GLU A 77 -19.34 -12.95 3.96
N ASP A 78 -19.02 -11.91 4.73
CA ASP A 78 -19.46 -11.77 6.12
C ASP A 78 -19.03 -12.93 7.05
N ILE A 79 -17.84 -13.51 6.78
CA ILE A 79 -17.21 -14.53 7.61
C ILE A 79 -15.78 -14.09 7.98
N THR A 80 -15.49 -14.04 9.28
CA THR A 80 -14.14 -13.83 9.79
C THR A 80 -13.47 -15.17 10.04
N VAL A 81 -12.38 -15.47 9.33
CA VAL A 81 -11.54 -16.64 9.63
C VAL A 81 -10.69 -16.34 10.85
N VAL A 82 -10.82 -17.15 11.91
CA VAL A 82 -10.22 -16.87 13.22
C VAL A 82 -9.04 -17.78 13.56
N ASP A 83 -9.00 -19.00 13.00
CA ASP A 83 -7.86 -19.89 13.20
C ASP A 83 -7.69 -20.91 12.08
N LEU A 84 -6.46 -21.40 11.92
CA LEU A 84 -6.13 -22.48 11.00
C LEU A 84 -6.13 -23.82 11.74
N ILE A 85 -6.56 -24.87 11.04
CA ILE A 85 -6.59 -26.23 11.58
C ILE A 85 -5.37 -26.95 11.05
N ILE A 86 -4.49 -27.37 11.96
CA ILE A 86 -3.31 -28.17 11.64
C ILE A 86 -3.59 -29.67 11.87
N SER A 87 -2.97 -30.54 11.09
CA SER A 87 -3.03 -31.99 11.26
C SER A 87 -2.50 -32.41 12.65
N SER A 88 -2.93 -33.56 13.15
CA SER A 88 -2.39 -34.14 14.40
C SER A 88 -0.87 -34.40 14.33
N SER A 89 -0.34 -34.60 13.12
CA SER A 89 1.10 -34.73 12.85
C SER A 89 1.84 -33.38 12.81
N MET A 90 1.12 -32.26 12.91
CA MET A 90 1.67 -30.89 12.90
C MET A 90 2.47 -30.55 11.63
N ASP A 91 2.17 -31.22 10.52
CA ASP A 91 2.94 -31.15 9.26
C ASP A 91 2.19 -30.43 8.13
N ARG A 92 0.88 -30.20 8.29
CA ARG A 92 0.05 -29.57 7.25
C ARG A 92 -1.20 -28.91 7.82
N VAL A 93 -1.60 -27.81 7.19
CA VAL A 93 -2.92 -27.20 7.38
C VAL A 93 -3.97 -28.03 6.65
N ILE A 94 -5.08 -28.34 7.33
CA ILE A 94 -6.17 -29.19 6.83
C ILE A 94 -7.54 -28.48 6.79
N GLY A 95 -7.57 -27.21 7.22
CA GLY A 95 -8.80 -26.44 7.30
C GLY A 95 -8.64 -25.13 8.05
N ALA A 96 -9.77 -24.47 8.31
CA ALA A 96 -9.85 -23.26 9.10
C ALA A 96 -11.19 -23.17 9.84
N PHE A 97 -11.20 -22.44 10.95
CA PHE A 97 -12.40 -22.02 11.65
C PHE A 97 -12.75 -20.60 11.24
N GLY A 98 -14.03 -20.37 10.95
CA GLY A 98 -14.58 -19.02 10.76
C GLY A 98 -15.78 -18.77 11.65
N LEU A 99 -16.10 -17.49 11.84
CA LEU A 99 -17.30 -17.01 12.52
C LEU A 99 -18.12 -16.19 11.53
N ASP A 100 -19.42 -16.45 11.47
CA ASP A 100 -20.34 -15.54 10.78
C ASP A 100 -20.71 -14.32 11.64
N ARG A 101 -21.53 -13.42 11.12
CA ARG A 101 -21.99 -12.21 11.83
C ARG A 101 -22.84 -12.46 13.09
N ARG A 102 -23.21 -13.70 13.36
CA ARG A 102 -23.97 -14.13 14.55
C ARG A 102 -23.10 -14.99 15.48
N ASP A 103 -21.78 -14.98 15.27
CA ASP A 103 -20.79 -15.78 15.99
C ASP A 103 -21.01 -17.30 15.85
N ASN A 104 -21.68 -17.76 14.79
CA ASN A 104 -21.77 -19.19 14.53
C ASN A 104 -20.44 -19.71 13.98
N LEU A 105 -19.98 -20.82 14.55
CA LEU A 105 -18.76 -21.49 14.10
C LEU A 105 -18.98 -22.19 12.75
N ILE A 106 -18.10 -21.89 11.80
CA ILE A 106 -18.04 -22.50 10.47
C ILE A 106 -16.72 -23.25 10.33
N LEU A 107 -16.81 -24.51 9.90
CA LEU A 107 -15.66 -25.35 9.61
C LEU A 107 -15.38 -25.38 8.11
N PHE A 108 -14.21 -24.90 7.72
CA PHE A 108 -13.70 -25.04 6.35
C PHE A 108 -12.72 -26.20 6.29
N LYS A 109 -13.04 -27.22 5.48
CA LYS A 109 -12.10 -28.31 5.16
C LYS A 109 -11.48 -28.05 3.80
N ALA A 110 -10.16 -27.91 3.75
CA ALA A 110 -9.44 -27.63 2.51
C ALA A 110 -8.09 -28.36 2.49
N LYS A 111 -7.62 -28.72 1.28
CA LYS A 111 -6.28 -29.32 1.10
C LYS A 111 -5.17 -28.27 1.06
N ALA A 112 -5.51 -27.02 0.78
CA ALA A 112 -4.62 -25.88 0.73
C ALA A 112 -5.39 -24.64 1.14
N ILE A 113 -4.72 -23.70 1.80
CA ILE A 113 -5.27 -22.41 2.22
C ILE A 113 -4.30 -21.33 1.77
N ILE A 114 -4.83 -20.29 1.14
CA ILE A 114 -4.08 -19.09 0.74
C ILE A 114 -4.59 -17.95 1.62
N LEU A 115 -3.69 -17.29 2.33
CA LEU A 115 -3.99 -16.09 3.10
C LEU A 115 -3.68 -14.87 2.25
N ALA A 116 -4.69 -14.06 1.96
CA ALA A 116 -4.59 -12.78 1.26
C ALA A 116 -5.29 -11.68 2.07
N THR A 117 -4.99 -11.63 3.37
CA THR A 117 -5.76 -10.91 4.42
C THR A 117 -5.33 -9.45 4.62
N GLY A 118 -4.54 -8.88 3.71
CA GLY A 118 -3.96 -7.56 3.90
C GLY A 118 -2.85 -7.53 4.96
N GLY A 119 -2.60 -6.34 5.51
CA GLY A 119 -1.50 -6.06 6.45
C GLY A 119 -1.91 -5.94 7.91
N ALA A 120 -0.96 -5.45 8.73
CA ALA A 120 -1.11 -5.25 10.17
C ALA A 120 -0.96 -3.76 10.56
N GLY A 121 -1.57 -2.84 9.81
CA GLY A 121 -1.42 -1.40 10.00
C GLY A 121 -1.98 -0.88 11.33
N GLU A 122 -3.03 -1.52 11.87
CA GLU A 122 -3.72 -1.08 13.09
C GLU A 122 -2.94 -1.37 14.38
N VAL A 123 -1.80 -2.06 14.30
CA VAL A 123 -0.88 -2.17 15.45
C VAL A 123 -0.24 -0.81 15.80
N PHE A 124 -0.31 0.16 14.89
CA PHE A 124 0.13 1.53 15.11
C PHE A 124 -1.05 2.44 15.44
N GLU A 125 -0.96 3.14 16.57
CA GLU A 125 -1.98 4.10 17.04
C GLU A 125 -2.35 5.13 15.97
N ILE A 126 -1.34 5.64 15.26
CA ILE A 126 -1.51 6.59 14.15
C ILE A 126 -1.14 5.86 12.86
N ASN A 127 -2.16 5.53 12.06
CA ASN A 127 -1.98 4.85 10.78
C ASN A 127 -2.99 5.36 9.74
N VAL A 128 -2.72 5.05 8.47
CA VAL A 128 -3.59 5.43 7.33
C VAL A 128 -4.00 4.21 6.50
N TYR A 129 -4.01 3.02 7.11
CA TYR A 129 -4.45 1.81 6.44
C TYR A 129 -5.99 1.77 6.39
N PRO A 130 -6.57 1.01 5.44
CA PRO A 130 -7.98 0.65 5.51
C PRO A 130 -8.33 0.05 6.89
N ASP A 131 -9.55 0.28 7.36
CA ASP A 131 -9.99 -0.29 8.63
C ASP A 131 -10.04 -1.83 8.54
N GLY A 132 -9.70 -2.52 9.63
CA GLY A 132 -9.63 -3.98 9.70
C GLY A 132 -8.27 -4.57 9.30
N MET A 133 -7.22 -3.74 9.12
CA MET A 133 -5.86 -4.21 8.88
C MET A 133 -5.15 -4.56 10.20
N THR A 134 -5.68 -5.55 10.91
CA THR A 134 -5.28 -5.97 12.27
C THR A 134 -4.12 -6.97 12.31
N GLY A 135 -3.75 -7.56 11.16
CA GLY A 135 -2.72 -8.60 11.09
C GLY A 135 -3.20 -10.01 11.47
N ASP A 136 -4.51 -10.26 11.49
CA ASP A 136 -5.07 -11.57 11.90
C ASP A 136 -4.51 -12.75 11.10
N GLY A 137 -4.32 -12.58 9.79
CA GLY A 137 -3.71 -13.60 8.94
C GLY A 137 -2.25 -13.91 9.31
N TYR A 138 -1.48 -12.90 9.73
CA TYR A 138 -0.10 -13.09 10.18
C TYR A 138 -0.10 -13.91 11.48
N ALA A 139 -0.96 -13.54 12.42
CA ALA A 139 -1.09 -14.24 13.70
C ALA A 139 -1.56 -15.69 13.51
N MET A 140 -2.54 -15.94 12.64
CA MET A 140 -3.01 -17.29 12.29
C MET A 140 -1.88 -18.15 11.70
N ALA A 141 -1.13 -17.62 10.74
CA ALA A 141 -0.02 -18.34 10.11
C ALA A 141 1.06 -18.67 11.15
N TYR A 142 1.44 -17.70 11.98
CA TYR A 142 2.46 -17.88 13.01
C TYR A 142 2.07 -18.95 14.04
N ARG A 143 0.79 -18.98 14.49
CA ARG A 143 0.31 -19.99 15.44
C ARG A 143 0.41 -21.42 14.94
N VAL A 144 0.32 -21.64 13.62
CA VAL A 144 0.50 -22.97 13.01
C VAL A 144 1.94 -23.26 12.57
N GLY A 145 2.90 -22.44 13.01
CA GLY A 145 4.33 -22.67 12.82
C GLY A 145 4.93 -22.05 11.56
N ALA A 146 4.21 -21.18 10.85
CA ALA A 146 4.80 -20.43 9.75
C ALA A 146 5.80 -19.38 10.27
N GLU A 147 6.90 -19.20 9.54
CA GLU A 147 7.84 -18.10 9.79
C GLU A 147 7.27 -16.80 9.22
N LEU A 148 7.35 -15.73 10.00
CA LEU A 148 7.08 -14.38 9.54
C LEU A 148 8.42 -13.67 9.29
N VAL A 149 8.62 -13.17 8.08
CA VAL A 149 9.88 -12.57 7.64
C VAL A 149 9.74 -11.06 7.47
N ASN A 150 10.81 -10.31 7.75
CA ASN A 150 10.90 -8.86 7.53
C ASN A 150 9.84 -8.03 8.26
N MET A 151 9.36 -8.50 9.41
CA MET A 151 8.29 -7.84 10.20
C MET A 151 8.70 -6.47 10.75
N GLU A 152 9.99 -6.19 10.83
CA GLU A 152 10.56 -4.90 11.23
C GLU A 152 10.51 -3.83 10.13
N PHE A 153 10.30 -4.22 8.86
CA PHE A 153 10.31 -3.31 7.72
C PHE A 153 8.93 -2.68 7.50
N VAL A 154 8.66 -1.60 8.21
CA VAL A 154 7.42 -0.83 8.10
C VAL A 154 7.62 0.44 7.29
N GLN A 155 6.75 0.66 6.31
CA GLN A 155 6.79 1.83 5.45
C GLN A 155 6.12 3.03 6.12
N ILE A 156 6.86 4.12 6.30
CA ILE A 156 6.35 5.38 6.89
C ILE A 156 6.45 6.53 5.88
N GLY A 157 5.48 7.44 5.91
CA GLY A 157 5.44 8.54 4.95
C GLY A 157 4.38 9.57 5.29
N LEU A 158 4.49 10.74 4.67
CA LEU A 158 3.48 11.78 4.75
C LEU A 158 2.17 11.27 4.15
N SER A 159 1.10 11.38 4.93
CA SER A 159 -0.23 10.91 4.57
C SER A 159 -1.29 11.78 5.24
N SER A 160 -2.46 11.86 4.64
CA SER A 160 -3.62 12.53 5.21
C SER A 160 -4.34 11.56 6.15
N MET A 161 -4.38 11.88 7.44
CA MET A 161 -5.14 11.08 8.42
C MET A 161 -6.65 11.12 8.17
N LYS A 162 -7.16 12.17 7.50
CA LYS A 162 -8.59 12.33 7.21
C LYS A 162 -9.04 11.47 6.03
N THR A 163 -8.23 11.41 4.98
CA THR A 163 -8.58 10.69 3.74
C THR A 163 -7.86 9.36 3.61
N LYS A 164 -6.93 9.06 4.53
CA LYS A 164 -6.04 7.89 4.53
C LYS A 164 -5.12 7.79 3.30
N LEU A 165 -5.05 8.83 2.47
CA LEU A 165 -4.24 8.84 1.26
C LEU A 165 -2.79 9.23 1.57
N ALA A 166 -1.85 8.53 0.92
CA ALA A 166 -0.46 8.95 0.88
C ALA A 166 -0.34 10.32 0.20
N CYS A 167 0.38 11.25 0.82
CA CYS A 167 0.68 12.56 0.25
C CYS A 167 1.89 12.40 -0.70
N SER A 168 1.66 11.73 -1.82
CA SER A 168 2.66 11.46 -2.87
C SER A 168 2.11 11.82 -4.25
N GLY A 169 2.84 11.48 -5.32
CA GLY A 169 2.36 11.60 -6.70
C GLY A 169 1.88 13.01 -7.06
N SER A 170 0.67 13.08 -7.60
CA SER A 170 0.03 14.32 -8.03
C SER A 170 -0.18 15.32 -6.89
N MET A 171 -0.40 14.86 -5.64
CA MET A 171 -0.63 15.75 -4.50
C MET A 171 0.58 16.65 -4.25
N MET A 172 1.78 16.08 -4.21
CA MET A 172 3.01 16.85 -4.00
C MET A 172 3.46 17.60 -5.26
N ARG A 173 3.21 17.03 -6.45
CA ARG A 173 3.52 17.70 -7.73
C ARG A 173 2.65 18.91 -8.03
N ALA A 174 1.48 19.03 -7.38
CA ALA A 174 0.65 20.23 -7.41
C ALA A 174 1.23 21.40 -6.60
N LEU A 175 2.39 21.22 -5.95
CA LEU A 175 3.07 22.21 -5.11
C LEU A 175 2.16 22.76 -4.00
N PRO A 176 1.64 21.89 -3.11
CA PRO A 176 0.74 22.31 -2.05
C PRO A 176 1.47 23.20 -1.05
N ARG A 177 0.73 24.13 -0.43
CA ARG A 177 1.24 24.89 0.71
C ARG A 177 1.17 24.00 1.96
N LEU A 178 2.28 23.90 2.69
CA LEU A 178 2.33 23.20 3.96
C LEU A 178 2.18 24.23 5.08
N ILE A 179 1.00 24.24 5.67
CA ILE A 179 0.56 25.24 6.64
C ILE A 179 0.24 24.52 7.95
N ASN A 180 0.68 25.07 9.07
CA ASN A 180 0.36 24.55 10.40
C ASN A 180 -0.98 25.11 10.93
N ASP A 181 -1.42 24.64 12.08
CA ASP A 181 -2.61 25.10 12.81
C ASP A 181 -2.62 26.57 13.24
N GLU A 182 -1.51 27.30 13.13
CA GLU A 182 -1.44 28.76 13.32
C GLU A 182 -1.58 29.55 12.02
N GLY A 183 -1.78 28.88 10.88
CA GLY A 183 -1.86 29.50 9.57
C GLY A 183 -0.50 29.88 8.97
N LYS A 184 0.61 29.43 9.57
CA LYS A 184 1.97 29.69 9.08
C LYS A 184 2.40 28.64 8.07
N GLU A 185 2.87 29.10 6.91
CA GLU A 185 3.58 28.26 5.95
C GLU A 185 5.02 28.03 6.43
N PHE A 186 5.34 26.81 6.83
CA PHE A 186 6.54 26.53 7.64
C PHE A 186 7.69 25.92 6.84
N LEU A 187 7.45 25.43 5.62
CA LEU A 187 8.41 24.57 4.93
C LEU A 187 9.78 25.26 4.74
N ALA A 188 9.79 26.55 4.40
CA ALA A 188 11.02 27.31 4.17
C ALA A 188 11.93 27.40 5.42
N ASP A 189 11.37 27.39 6.62
CA ASP A 189 12.11 27.49 7.89
C ASP A 189 13.02 26.28 8.14
N TYR A 190 12.74 25.16 7.45
CA TYR A 190 13.47 23.89 7.60
C TYR A 190 14.51 23.66 6.52
N PHE A 191 14.62 24.56 5.55
CA PHE A 191 15.69 24.52 4.55
C PHE A 191 16.91 25.29 5.04
N PRO A 192 18.12 25.01 4.49
CA PRO A 192 19.31 25.80 4.78
C PRO A 192 19.07 27.29 4.54
N GLN A 193 19.65 28.18 5.35
CA GLN A 193 19.40 29.64 5.33
C GLN A 193 19.65 30.36 3.99
N LYS A 194 20.23 29.68 2.99
CA LYS A 194 20.47 30.19 1.62
C LYS A 194 19.62 29.51 0.55
N ALA A 195 18.69 28.64 0.92
CA ALA A 195 17.83 27.97 -0.04
C ALA A 195 16.89 28.98 -0.69
N SER A 196 16.89 29.00 -2.02
CA SER A 196 15.94 29.83 -2.78
C SER A 196 14.53 29.23 -2.71
N SER A 197 13.48 30.04 -2.90
CA SER A 197 12.11 29.51 -3.01
C SER A 197 11.99 28.46 -4.13
N LYS A 198 12.74 28.66 -5.22
CA LYS A 198 12.82 27.69 -6.32
C LYS A 198 13.32 26.33 -5.84
N GLU A 199 14.34 26.31 -4.98
CA GLU A 199 14.89 25.07 -4.42
C GLU A 199 13.88 24.36 -3.52
N VAL A 200 13.15 25.11 -2.68
CA VAL A 200 12.08 24.57 -1.83
C VAL A 200 11.00 23.90 -2.68
N TYR A 201 10.47 24.62 -3.69
CA TYR A 201 9.40 24.08 -4.54
C TYR A 201 9.85 22.92 -5.42
N LEU A 202 11.08 22.94 -5.95
CA LEU A 202 11.61 21.79 -6.69
C LEU A 202 11.76 20.56 -5.79
N THR A 203 12.19 20.74 -4.54
CA THR A 203 12.30 19.65 -3.56
C THR A 203 10.92 19.09 -3.20
N LEU A 204 9.92 19.96 -3.04
CA LEU A 204 8.53 19.56 -2.83
C LEU A 204 7.95 18.81 -4.04
N PHE A 205 8.18 19.30 -5.26
CA PHE A 205 7.77 18.62 -6.49
C PHE A 205 8.37 17.20 -6.59
N GLN A 206 9.66 17.07 -6.26
CA GLN A 206 10.38 15.79 -6.24
C GLN A 206 9.81 14.82 -5.20
N LYS A 207 9.27 15.30 -4.08
CA LYS A 207 8.62 14.45 -3.07
C LYS A 207 7.48 13.61 -3.65
N GLY A 208 6.83 14.09 -4.72
CA GLY A 208 5.81 13.32 -5.44
C GLY A 208 6.31 12.05 -6.15
N ALA A 209 7.62 11.80 -6.21
CA ALA A 209 8.20 10.57 -6.79
C ALA A 209 9.13 9.84 -5.83
N SER A 210 9.09 10.18 -4.55
CA SER A 210 9.98 9.65 -3.52
C SER A 210 9.21 9.44 -2.22
N TRP A 211 8.00 8.90 -2.31
CA TRP A 211 7.31 8.31 -1.18
C TRP A 211 7.65 6.82 -1.17
N PRO A 212 7.91 6.17 -0.03
CA PRO A 212 7.84 6.64 1.37
C PRO A 212 9.05 7.52 1.78
N VAL A 213 9.25 7.76 3.08
CA VAL A 213 10.48 8.40 3.59
C VAL A 213 11.72 7.62 3.11
N SER A 214 12.68 8.31 2.49
CA SER A 214 13.98 7.76 2.12
C SER A 214 15.06 8.83 2.21
N PHE A 215 16.21 8.51 2.83
CA PHE A 215 17.35 9.43 2.91
C PHE A 215 18.10 9.58 1.58
N GLU A 216 17.85 8.69 0.61
CA GLU A 216 18.53 8.66 -0.68
C GLU A 216 18.16 9.87 -1.56
N HIS A 217 17.02 10.50 -1.30
CA HIS A 217 16.53 11.65 -2.04
C HIS A 217 16.48 12.90 -1.17
N LYS A 218 16.89 14.05 -1.70
CA LYS A 218 16.85 15.35 -0.99
C LYS A 218 15.45 15.72 -0.48
N SER A 219 14.41 15.19 -1.11
CA SER A 219 13.01 15.35 -0.70
C SER A 219 12.71 14.86 0.72
N HIS A 220 13.59 14.09 1.38
CA HIS A 220 13.47 13.78 2.81
C HIS A 220 13.40 15.02 3.70
N LEU A 221 13.92 16.17 3.24
CA LEU A 221 13.79 17.44 3.94
C LEU A 221 12.32 17.81 4.19
N ILE A 222 11.40 17.42 3.31
CA ILE A 222 9.96 17.64 3.48
C ILE A 222 9.44 16.81 4.65
N ASP A 223 9.82 15.53 4.73
CA ASP A 223 9.42 14.65 5.84
C ASP A 223 9.98 15.14 7.18
N ILE A 224 11.26 15.56 7.20
CA ILE A 224 11.91 16.13 8.40
C ILE A 224 11.21 17.42 8.83
N ALA A 225 10.85 18.30 7.90
CA ALA A 225 10.17 19.56 8.19
C ALA A 225 8.82 19.30 8.87
N VAL A 226 7.99 18.43 8.29
CA VAL A 226 6.69 18.07 8.88
C VAL A 226 6.88 17.42 10.25
N PHE A 227 7.80 16.46 10.38
CA PHE A 227 8.06 15.81 11.66
C PHE A 227 8.49 16.80 12.75
N LYS A 228 9.39 17.72 12.43
CA LYS A 228 9.84 18.75 13.38
C LYS A 228 8.72 19.73 13.75
N GLU A 229 7.85 20.07 12.79
CA GLU A 229 6.69 20.92 13.05
C GLU A 229 5.71 20.22 14.01
N LEU A 230 5.40 18.95 13.77
CA LEU A 230 4.58 18.12 14.67
C LEU A 230 5.21 18.01 16.07
N ARG A 231 6.54 17.85 16.17
CA ARG A 231 7.24 17.79 17.46
C ARG A 231 7.18 19.08 18.28
N LYS A 232 6.87 20.23 17.65
CA LYS A 232 6.58 21.49 18.36
C LYS A 232 5.14 21.54 18.89
N GLY A 233 4.35 20.49 18.72
CA GLY A 233 2.94 20.43 19.11
C GLY A 233 2.00 21.09 18.11
N LYS A 234 2.49 21.45 16.91
CA LYS A 234 1.68 21.98 15.81
C LYS A 234 0.99 20.85 15.06
N LYS A 235 -0.13 21.16 14.41
CA LYS A 235 -0.90 20.21 13.58
C LYS A 235 -0.96 20.65 12.13
#